data_AF-A0AA39FBT6-F1
#
_entry.id   AF-A0AA39FBT6-F1
#
_cell.length_a   1.000
_cell.length_b   1.000
_cell.length_c   1.000
_cell.angle_alpha   90.00
_cell.angle_beta   90.00
_cell.angle_gamma   90.00
#
_symmetry.space_group_name_H-M   'P 1'
#
loop_
_entity.id
_entity.type
_entity.pdbx_description
1 polymer ?
#
loop_
_entity_poly.entity_id
_entity_poly.type
_entity_poly.pdbx_seq_one_letter_code
_entity_poly.pdbx_strand_id
1 'polypeptide(L)'
;MDDIRAIVIIQCDTMRFNIGWWWFSIAFLMGTTMITMVISCPPSCSCKWKSGKEWVECANRDLTSLPVGAPEETQVLDLTGNHIAKLPPKRFHSLGLTNLQKLYLGKSNISEIASEAFIGLVGLVDLDLRGNNILDVPTDTFPSCRGLMRLILNLNPIRKLNKDAFKPLSQLTTLEMSQCELVSIEYGAFNGLQSLEWLRLDGNQLTYVPDMTLPLGGNLHGLTLHNNSWMCDCRLRPMQAWLKDSAPAAPQESEPVCHAPSRLRDKQIKHVKLDDLACLPQVSVDDEIVVEENANVTLQCNVYAVPMATVSWWINGEKCDTQSENDSFIISSIPFVK
;
A
#
# COMPACT_ATOMS: atom_id res chain seq x y z
N MET A 1 15.93 -35.56 53.43
CA MET A 1 15.80 -34.12 53.12
C MET A 1 17.08 -33.72 52.41
N ASP A 2 17.41 -34.34 51.28
CA ASP A 2 16.76 -34.23 49.96
C ASP A 2 16.84 -32.77 49.48
N ASP A 3 17.35 -32.42 48.30
CA ASP A 3 17.57 -33.22 47.09
C ASP A 3 18.50 -32.41 46.16
N ILE A 4 19.63 -32.98 45.72
CA ILE A 4 20.38 -32.48 44.55
C ILE A 4 20.16 -33.52 43.44
N ARG A 5 19.37 -33.16 42.44
CA ARG A 5 19.09 -34.03 41.29
C ARG A 5 20.22 -33.93 40.27
N ALA A 6 20.92 -35.04 40.12
CA ALA A 6 21.85 -35.31 39.02
C ALA A 6 21.07 -35.67 37.75
N ILE A 7 21.54 -35.15 36.61
CA ILE A 7 21.08 -35.52 35.27
C ILE A 7 21.92 -36.72 34.81
N VAL A 8 21.23 -37.81 34.49
CA VAL A 8 21.79 -39.06 33.94
C VAL A 8 21.71 -38.99 32.41
N ILE A 9 22.83 -39.26 31.75
CA ILE A 9 22.94 -39.46 30.30
C ILE A 9 22.76 -40.96 30.03
N ILE A 10 21.85 -41.32 29.12
CA ILE A 10 21.73 -42.70 28.59
C ILE A 10 21.94 -42.66 27.07
N GLN A 11 22.82 -43.57 26.64
CA GLN A 11 23.28 -43.92 25.30
C GLN A 11 22.19 -44.17 24.26
N CYS A 12 22.58 -44.07 22.98
CA CYS A 12 22.14 -45.02 21.97
C CYS A 12 23.34 -45.56 21.20
N ASP A 13 23.44 -46.89 21.20
CA ASP A 13 24.53 -47.70 20.67
C ASP A 13 24.56 -47.76 19.13
N THR A 14 25.75 -48.01 18.57
CA THR A 14 25.84 -48.80 17.33
C THR A 14 26.96 -49.83 17.43
N MET A 15 26.58 -51.07 17.09
CA MET A 15 27.33 -52.32 17.20
C MET A 15 28.61 -52.34 16.35
N ARG A 16 29.67 -52.89 16.94
CA ARG A 16 30.88 -53.34 16.24
C ARG A 16 30.72 -54.79 15.77
N PHE A 17 31.04 -55.05 14.49
CA PHE A 17 31.46 -56.37 14.03
C PHE A 17 32.98 -56.50 14.13
N ASN A 18 33.41 -57.66 14.60
CA ASN A 18 34.79 -58.06 14.87
C ASN A 18 35.40 -58.75 13.64
N ILE A 19 36.72 -58.64 13.44
CA ILE A 19 37.72 -59.72 13.25
C ILE A 19 38.99 -59.17 12.58
N GLY A 20 40.15 -59.49 13.19
CA GLY A 20 41.38 -59.78 12.44
C GLY A 20 42.55 -58.81 12.60
N TRP A 21 43.47 -59.15 13.51
CA TRP A 21 44.79 -58.54 13.69
C TRP A 21 45.70 -58.87 12.51
N TRP A 22 46.60 -57.98 12.07
CA TRP A 22 48.04 -58.22 11.77
C TRP A 22 48.74 -56.86 11.55
N TRP A 23 49.94 -56.73 12.12
CA TRP A 23 50.81 -55.54 12.07
C TRP A 23 51.38 -55.31 10.67
N PHE A 24 51.48 -54.05 10.21
CA PHE A 24 52.68 -53.47 9.59
C PHE A 24 52.46 -51.96 9.31
N SER A 25 53.48 -51.18 9.63
CA SER A 25 53.57 -49.73 9.50
C SER A 25 53.30 -49.23 8.07
N ILE A 26 52.42 -48.25 7.91
CA ILE A 26 52.53 -47.12 6.96
C ILE A 26 51.68 -46.00 7.55
N ALA A 27 52.31 -44.85 7.79
CA ALA A 27 51.62 -43.61 8.07
C ALA A 27 50.80 -43.23 6.83
N PHE A 28 49.49 -43.46 6.87
CA PHE A 28 48.56 -42.85 5.94
C PHE A 28 47.86 -41.73 6.71
N LEU A 29 48.20 -40.48 6.40
CA LEU A 29 47.32 -39.36 6.67
C LEU A 29 45.98 -39.68 5.99
N MET A 30 45.02 -40.24 6.73
CA MET A 30 43.63 -39.96 6.42
C MET A 30 43.44 -38.50 6.78
N GLY A 31 43.70 -37.63 5.80
CA GLY A 31 43.12 -36.31 5.80
C GLY A 31 41.63 -36.51 5.94
N THR A 32 41.11 -36.32 7.15
CA THR A 32 39.72 -35.91 7.33
C THR A 32 39.66 -34.55 6.65
N THR A 33 39.45 -34.55 5.34
CA THR A 33 38.90 -33.38 4.67
C THR A 33 37.55 -33.22 5.33
N MET A 34 37.49 -32.40 6.38
CA MET A 34 36.32 -31.61 6.66
C MET A 34 35.90 -31.08 5.30
N ILE A 35 34.83 -31.62 4.76
CA ILE A 35 34.16 -30.99 3.63
C ILE A 35 33.62 -29.71 4.25
N THR A 36 34.46 -28.67 4.26
CA THR A 36 34.02 -27.30 4.44
C THR A 36 32.91 -27.15 3.42
N MET A 37 31.67 -26.98 3.88
CA MET A 37 30.55 -26.67 3.00
C MET A 37 31.03 -25.54 2.10
N VAL A 38 31.20 -25.85 0.81
CA VAL A 38 31.57 -24.83 -0.16
C VAL A 38 30.44 -23.81 -0.07
N ILE A 39 30.80 -22.57 0.27
CA ILE A 39 29.94 -21.39 0.16
C ILE A 39 29.55 -21.32 -1.31
N SER A 40 28.47 -22.01 -1.69
CA SER A 40 28.20 -22.29 -3.09
C SER A 40 27.18 -21.27 -3.56
N CYS A 41 27.69 -20.15 -4.06
CA CYS A 41 26.89 -19.23 -4.85
C CYS A 41 25.99 -20.01 -5.82
N PRO A 42 24.69 -19.69 -5.93
CA PRO A 42 23.81 -20.43 -6.83
C PRO A 42 24.39 -20.47 -8.24
N PRO A 43 24.36 -21.62 -8.95
CA PRO A 43 25.07 -21.77 -10.23
C PRO A 43 24.68 -20.76 -11.29
N SER A 44 23.41 -20.33 -11.29
CA SER A 44 22.86 -19.34 -12.20
C SER A 44 23.02 -17.90 -11.72
N CYS A 45 23.79 -17.64 -10.67
CA CYS A 45 23.93 -16.32 -10.05
C CYS A 45 25.40 -15.92 -9.88
N SER A 46 25.63 -14.65 -9.57
CA SER A 46 26.96 -14.11 -9.24
C SER A 46 26.94 -13.58 -7.81
N CYS A 47 27.83 -14.09 -6.96
CA CYS A 47 27.95 -13.65 -5.58
C CYS A 47 29.21 -12.81 -5.43
N LYS A 48 29.08 -11.61 -4.85
CA LYS A 48 30.21 -10.68 -4.72
C LYS A 48 29.99 -9.65 -3.62
N TRP A 49 31.11 -9.19 -3.07
CA TRP A 49 31.13 -8.01 -2.20
C TRP A 49 31.05 -6.72 -3.02
N LYS A 50 30.02 -5.89 -2.80
CA LYS A 50 29.82 -4.62 -3.51
C LYS A 50 29.20 -3.58 -2.58
N SER A 51 29.80 -2.39 -2.54
CA SER A 51 29.33 -1.26 -1.72
C SER A 51 29.16 -1.61 -0.23
N GLY A 52 30.10 -2.39 0.31
CA GLY A 52 30.09 -2.80 1.72
C GLY A 52 29.04 -3.86 2.07
N LYS A 53 28.50 -4.57 1.08
CA LYS A 53 27.49 -5.63 1.28
C LYS A 53 27.81 -6.88 0.48
N GLU A 54 27.34 -8.02 0.97
CA GLU A 54 27.32 -9.28 0.23
C GLU A 54 26.11 -9.33 -0.71
N TRP A 55 26.37 -9.37 -2.03
CA TRP A 55 25.36 -9.42 -3.08
C TRP A 55 25.24 -10.81 -3.67
N VAL A 56 24.02 -11.21 -3.96
CA VAL A 56 23.68 -12.34 -4.83
C VAL A 56 22.91 -11.79 -6.03
N GLU A 57 23.58 -11.65 -7.17
CA GLU A 57 23.02 -11.12 -8.41
C GLU A 57 22.52 -12.26 -9.32
N CYS A 58 21.20 -12.38 -9.40
CA CYS A 58 20.47 -13.38 -10.17
C CYS A 58 19.52 -12.75 -11.20
N ALA A 59 19.75 -11.49 -11.60
CA ALA A 59 18.87 -10.79 -12.52
C ALA A 59 18.88 -11.40 -13.93
N ASN A 60 17.70 -11.52 -14.54
CA ASN A 60 17.46 -12.05 -15.89
C ASN A 60 18.10 -13.43 -16.13
N ARG A 61 17.78 -14.39 -15.25
CA ARG A 61 18.34 -15.76 -15.26
C ARG A 61 17.26 -16.83 -15.49
N ASP A 62 16.09 -16.40 -15.97
CA ASP A 62 14.92 -17.25 -16.23
C ASP A 62 14.49 -18.10 -15.02
N LEU A 63 14.77 -17.63 -13.80
CA LEU A 63 14.49 -18.39 -12.57
C LEU A 63 12.99 -18.47 -12.31
N THR A 64 12.49 -19.67 -12.06
CA THR A 64 11.08 -19.90 -11.68
C THR A 64 10.86 -19.95 -10.18
N SER A 65 11.93 -19.94 -9.39
CA SER A 65 11.91 -20.00 -7.93
C SER A 65 13.11 -19.29 -7.32
N LEU A 66 13.07 -19.06 -6.01
CA LEU A 66 14.23 -18.55 -5.27
C LEU A 66 15.43 -19.50 -5.41
N PRO A 67 16.65 -18.99 -5.67
CA PRO A 67 17.83 -19.81 -5.92
C PRO A 67 18.33 -20.48 -4.63
N VAL A 68 18.60 -21.77 -4.67
CA VAL A 68 19.18 -22.54 -3.56
C VAL A 68 20.70 -22.33 -3.55
N GLY A 69 21.30 -22.26 -2.35
CA GLY A 69 22.75 -22.12 -2.16
C GLY A 69 23.23 -20.69 -1.92
N ALA A 70 22.35 -19.68 -2.00
CA ALA A 70 22.71 -18.31 -1.65
C ALA A 70 23.30 -18.27 -0.21
N PRO A 71 24.45 -17.61 0.02
CA PRO A 71 25.08 -17.56 1.34
C PRO A 71 24.18 -16.95 2.41
N GLU A 72 24.24 -17.43 3.66
CA GLU A 72 23.38 -16.94 4.76
C GLU A 72 23.66 -15.49 5.13
N GLU A 73 24.89 -15.03 4.89
CA GLU A 73 25.36 -13.65 5.06
C GLU A 73 24.87 -12.69 3.95
N THR A 74 24.10 -13.19 2.97
CA THR A 74 23.58 -12.36 1.87
C THR A 74 22.76 -11.19 2.41
N GLN A 75 23.16 -9.97 2.06
CA GLN A 75 22.48 -8.74 2.46
C GLN A 75 21.68 -8.12 1.32
N VAL A 76 22.05 -8.40 0.07
CA VAL A 76 21.34 -7.92 -1.11
C VAL A 76 21.09 -9.09 -2.06
N LEU A 77 19.82 -9.36 -2.34
CA LEU A 77 19.41 -10.38 -3.30
C LEU A 77 18.67 -9.72 -4.46
N ASP A 78 19.27 -9.81 -5.64
CA ASP A 78 18.69 -9.27 -6.88
C ASP A 78 18.18 -10.40 -7.77
N LEU A 79 16.86 -10.51 -7.85
CA LEU A 79 16.12 -11.48 -8.64
C LEU A 79 15.30 -10.79 -9.74
N THR A 80 15.65 -9.56 -10.11
CA THR A 80 14.90 -8.78 -11.10
C THR A 80 14.84 -9.49 -12.46
N GLY A 81 13.70 -9.45 -13.14
CA GLY A 81 13.56 -9.98 -14.50
C GLY A 81 13.50 -11.51 -14.57
N ASN A 82 12.99 -12.19 -13.54
CA ASN A 82 12.83 -13.64 -13.51
C ASN A 82 11.33 -14.06 -13.70
N HIS A 83 10.99 -15.30 -13.38
CA HIS A 83 9.65 -15.89 -13.56
C HIS A 83 9.11 -16.51 -12.26
N ILE A 84 9.35 -15.84 -11.13
CA ILE A 84 8.96 -16.29 -9.79
C ILE A 84 7.49 -15.91 -9.56
N ALA A 85 6.56 -16.72 -10.07
CA ALA A 85 5.13 -16.40 -10.02
C ALA A 85 4.58 -16.29 -8.57
N LYS A 86 5.19 -17.00 -7.62
CA LYS A 86 4.71 -17.07 -6.23
C LYS A 86 5.84 -16.94 -5.22
N LEU A 87 5.57 -16.22 -4.14
CA LEU A 87 6.41 -16.22 -2.93
C LEU A 87 5.72 -17.07 -1.84
N PRO A 88 6.10 -18.35 -1.69
CA PRO A 88 5.50 -19.24 -0.71
C PRO A 88 5.90 -18.88 0.74
N PRO A 89 5.15 -19.34 1.75
CA PRO A 89 5.40 -19.00 3.14
C PRO A 89 6.76 -19.51 3.61
N LYS A 90 7.43 -18.72 4.47
CA LYS A 90 8.69 -19.03 5.13
C LYS A 90 9.86 -19.37 4.22
N ARG A 91 9.77 -19.09 2.91
CA ARG A 91 10.77 -19.59 1.97
C ARG A 91 12.13 -18.96 2.19
N PHE A 92 12.23 -17.64 2.33
CA PHE A 92 13.50 -16.97 2.61
C PHE A 92 14.12 -17.46 3.92
N HIS A 93 13.32 -17.58 4.98
CA HIS A 93 13.75 -18.15 6.26
C HIS A 93 14.29 -19.58 6.14
N SER A 94 13.60 -20.46 5.42
CA SER A 94 14.05 -21.85 5.21
C SER A 94 15.38 -21.97 4.44
N LEU A 95 15.82 -20.91 3.79
CA LEU A 95 17.10 -20.84 3.08
C LEU A 95 18.20 -20.12 3.86
N GLY A 96 17.93 -19.71 5.10
CA GLY A 96 18.90 -18.95 5.89
C GLY A 96 19.09 -17.49 5.46
N LEU A 97 18.23 -16.95 4.58
CA LEU A 97 18.35 -15.57 4.06
C LEU A 97 17.80 -14.51 5.02
N THR A 98 18.07 -14.64 6.31
CA THR A 98 17.54 -13.76 7.37
C THR A 98 18.33 -12.45 7.52
N ASN A 99 19.54 -12.37 6.94
CA ASN A 99 20.38 -11.16 6.93
C ASN A 99 20.06 -10.18 5.79
N LEU A 100 19.02 -10.46 4.99
CA LEU A 100 18.64 -9.61 3.87
C LEU A 100 18.25 -8.20 4.34
N GLN A 101 18.89 -7.22 3.71
CA GLN A 101 18.59 -5.80 3.85
C GLN A 101 17.89 -5.26 2.61
N LYS A 102 18.18 -5.82 1.44
CA LYS A 102 17.61 -5.38 0.16
C LYS A 102 17.17 -6.58 -0.65
N LEU A 103 15.92 -6.54 -1.13
CA LEU A 103 15.34 -7.61 -1.93
C LEU A 103 14.72 -7.01 -3.20
N TYR A 104 15.29 -7.37 -4.35
CA TYR A 104 14.82 -6.90 -5.65
C TYR A 104 14.15 -8.03 -6.41
N LEU A 105 12.85 -7.86 -6.66
CA LEU A 105 11.96 -8.84 -7.30
C LEU A 105 11.16 -8.16 -8.42
N GLY A 106 11.68 -7.07 -8.97
CA GLY A 106 11.01 -6.36 -10.05
C GLY A 106 10.86 -7.23 -11.31
N LYS A 107 9.78 -7.06 -12.06
CA LYS A 107 9.54 -7.75 -13.35
C LYS A 107 9.71 -9.27 -13.25
N SER A 108 9.20 -9.87 -12.18
CA SER A 108 9.40 -11.29 -11.86
C SER A 108 8.15 -12.16 -12.04
N ASN A 109 7.10 -11.61 -12.65
CA ASN A 109 5.77 -12.24 -12.83
C ASN A 109 5.07 -12.64 -11.53
N ILE A 110 5.43 -12.05 -10.38
CA ILE A 110 4.81 -12.38 -9.09
C ILE A 110 3.33 -12.02 -9.12
N SER A 111 2.45 -12.98 -8.86
CA SER A 111 1.00 -12.76 -8.70
C SER A 111 0.48 -13.13 -7.32
N GLU A 112 1.27 -13.87 -6.53
CA GLU A 112 0.87 -14.36 -5.21
C GLU A 112 2.02 -14.22 -4.21
N ILE A 113 1.76 -13.56 -3.08
CA ILE A 113 2.68 -13.45 -1.95
C ILE A 113 1.96 -13.98 -0.71
N ALA A 114 2.43 -15.10 -0.18
CA ALA A 114 1.83 -15.67 1.03
C ALA A 114 2.08 -14.77 2.25
N SER A 115 1.16 -14.76 3.22
CA SER A 115 1.23 -13.91 4.43
C SER A 115 2.54 -14.05 5.22
N GLU A 116 3.12 -15.25 5.25
CA GLU A 116 4.39 -15.53 5.93
C GLU A 116 5.61 -15.55 4.98
N ALA A 117 5.48 -15.04 3.75
CA ALA A 117 6.57 -15.06 2.77
C ALA A 117 7.83 -14.35 3.30
N PHE A 118 7.67 -13.21 3.98
CA PHE A 118 8.78 -12.40 4.48
C PHE A 118 9.16 -12.64 5.94
N ILE A 119 8.71 -13.75 6.54
CA ILE A 119 9.09 -14.09 7.91
C ILE A 119 10.63 -14.16 8.05
N GLY A 120 11.16 -13.62 9.14
CA GLY A 120 12.60 -13.58 9.41
C GLY A 120 13.38 -12.48 8.68
N LEU A 121 12.76 -11.72 7.76
CA LEU A 121 13.39 -10.58 7.07
C LEU A 121 13.32 -9.29 7.91
N VAL A 122 13.70 -9.40 9.18
CA VAL A 122 13.60 -8.30 10.16
C VAL A 122 14.51 -7.11 9.84
N GLY A 123 15.61 -7.37 9.13
CA GLY A 123 16.58 -6.35 8.69
C GLY A 123 16.28 -5.74 7.32
N LEU A 124 15.17 -6.10 6.68
CA LEU A 124 14.83 -5.63 5.33
C LEU A 124 14.49 -4.14 5.36
N VAL A 125 15.22 -3.35 4.58
CA VAL A 125 15.06 -1.88 4.48
C VAL A 125 14.58 -1.42 3.10
N ASP A 126 14.79 -2.22 2.05
CA ASP A 126 14.49 -1.86 0.65
C ASP A 126 13.85 -3.07 -0.06
N LEU A 127 12.61 -2.92 -0.50
CA LEU A 127 11.85 -3.96 -1.20
C LEU A 127 11.33 -3.42 -2.54
N ASP A 128 11.82 -4.02 -3.63
CA ASP A 128 11.38 -3.71 -4.99
C ASP A 128 10.50 -4.84 -5.54
N LEU A 129 9.22 -4.56 -5.72
CA LEU A 129 8.22 -5.45 -6.31
C LEU A 129 7.63 -4.86 -7.61
N ARG A 130 8.30 -3.90 -8.25
CA ARG A 130 7.75 -3.20 -9.42
C ARG A 130 7.52 -4.12 -10.62
N GLY A 131 6.50 -3.84 -11.43
CA GLY A 131 6.29 -4.55 -12.70
C GLY A 131 5.91 -6.02 -12.51
N ASN A 132 5.16 -6.34 -11.46
CA ASN A 132 4.63 -7.68 -11.21
C ASN A 132 3.11 -7.70 -11.47
N ASN A 133 2.45 -8.80 -11.14
CA ASN A 133 1.00 -9.01 -11.31
C ASN A 133 0.27 -8.97 -9.95
N ILE A 134 0.72 -8.12 -9.03
CA ILE A 134 0.16 -8.01 -7.68
C ILE A 134 -1.15 -7.21 -7.74
N LEU A 135 -2.24 -7.81 -7.27
CA LEU A 135 -3.59 -7.20 -7.29
C LEU A 135 -3.89 -6.36 -6.05
N ASP A 136 -3.24 -6.67 -4.93
CA ASP A 136 -3.46 -6.03 -3.64
C ASP A 136 -2.13 -5.83 -2.92
N VAL A 137 -2.02 -4.75 -2.14
CA VAL A 137 -0.87 -4.55 -1.26
C VAL A 137 -0.75 -5.74 -0.29
N PRO A 138 0.43 -6.39 -0.16
CA PRO A 138 0.63 -7.58 0.67
C PRO A 138 0.71 -7.23 2.17
N THR A 139 -0.33 -6.56 2.68
CA THR A 139 -0.43 -5.98 4.03
C THR A 139 -0.03 -6.97 5.13
N ASP A 140 -0.47 -8.23 5.03
CA ASP A 140 -0.24 -9.27 6.04
C ASP A 140 1.24 -9.67 6.20
N THR A 141 2.08 -9.32 5.22
CA THR A 141 3.51 -9.65 5.22
C THR A 141 4.35 -8.62 5.99
N PHE A 142 3.89 -7.37 6.03
CA PHE A 142 4.61 -6.22 6.59
C PHE A 142 4.93 -6.29 8.10
N PRO A 143 4.17 -6.99 8.96
CA PRO A 143 4.57 -7.20 10.35
C PRO A 143 5.95 -7.84 10.52
N SER A 144 6.45 -8.57 9.50
CA SER A 144 7.77 -9.20 9.49
C SER A 144 8.91 -8.28 9.05
N CYS A 145 8.60 -7.12 8.44
CA CYS A 145 9.56 -6.18 7.85
C CYS A 145 9.34 -4.75 8.37
N ARG A 146 9.21 -4.57 9.69
CA ARG A 146 8.92 -3.27 10.32
C ARG A 146 10.01 -2.21 10.12
N GLY A 147 11.22 -2.64 9.77
CA GLY A 147 12.35 -1.76 9.44
C GLY A 147 12.36 -1.27 7.99
N LEU A 148 11.35 -1.61 7.18
CA LEU A 148 11.29 -1.23 5.78
C LEU A 148 11.24 0.29 5.62
N MET A 149 12.19 0.84 4.86
CA MET A 149 12.30 2.28 4.59
C MET A 149 11.83 2.62 3.17
N ARG A 150 12.02 1.71 2.22
CA ARG A 150 11.60 1.88 0.82
C ARG A 150 10.79 0.70 0.32
N LEU A 151 9.62 0.99 -0.23
CA LEU A 151 8.72 0.03 -0.86
C LEU A 151 8.36 0.51 -2.27
N ILE A 152 8.69 -0.29 -3.27
CA ILE A 152 8.39 -0.01 -4.68
C ILE A 152 7.37 -1.02 -5.19
N LEU A 153 6.19 -0.53 -5.56
CA LEU A 153 5.07 -1.31 -6.11
C LEU A 153 4.64 -0.85 -7.50
N ASN A 154 5.35 0.14 -8.10
CA ASN A 154 5.04 0.68 -9.43
C ASN A 154 4.70 -0.42 -10.46
N LEU A 155 3.83 -0.13 -11.42
CA LEU A 155 3.51 -1.06 -12.52
C LEU A 155 2.94 -2.41 -12.04
N ASN A 156 2.12 -2.41 -10.99
CA ASN A 156 1.33 -3.56 -10.57
C ASN A 156 -0.16 -3.22 -10.67
N PRO A 157 -1.05 -4.15 -11.05
CA PRO A 157 -2.50 -3.89 -11.18
C PRO A 157 -3.25 -3.76 -9.83
N ILE A 158 -2.77 -2.90 -8.93
CA ILE A 158 -3.35 -2.63 -7.60
C ILE A 158 -4.45 -1.58 -7.72
N ARG A 159 -5.70 -2.06 -7.88
CA ARG A 159 -6.85 -1.19 -8.15
C ARG A 159 -7.39 -0.42 -6.95
N LYS A 160 -7.15 -0.90 -5.72
CA LYS A 160 -7.67 -0.30 -4.50
C LYS A 160 -6.63 -0.34 -3.38
N LEU A 161 -6.59 0.74 -2.60
CA LEU A 161 -5.81 0.78 -1.36
C LEU A 161 -6.75 0.74 -0.16
N ASN A 162 -6.70 -0.36 0.60
CA ASN A 162 -7.57 -0.57 1.76
C ASN A 162 -7.04 0.18 2.99
N LYS A 163 -7.93 0.43 3.96
CA LYS A 163 -7.57 0.99 5.26
C LYS A 163 -6.45 0.18 5.92
N ASP A 164 -5.52 0.88 6.58
CA ASP A 164 -4.41 0.28 7.34
C ASP A 164 -3.44 -0.59 6.51
N ALA A 165 -3.43 -0.48 5.17
CA ALA A 165 -2.59 -1.29 4.27
C ALA A 165 -1.08 -1.24 4.58
N PHE A 166 -0.61 -0.15 5.19
CA PHE A 166 0.81 0.03 5.56
C PHE A 166 1.03 0.22 7.05
N LYS A 167 0.04 -0.07 7.90
CA LYS A 167 0.07 0.22 9.34
C LYS A 167 1.33 -0.22 10.09
N PRO A 168 1.94 -1.39 9.79
CA PRO A 168 3.16 -1.82 10.47
C PRO A 168 4.44 -1.05 10.07
N LEU A 169 4.41 -0.29 8.97
CA LEU A 169 5.61 0.26 8.32
C LEU A 169 5.94 1.70 8.79
N SER A 170 6.14 1.88 10.09
CA SER A 170 6.38 3.20 10.67
C SER A 170 7.70 3.86 10.27
N GLN A 171 8.65 3.08 9.74
CA GLN A 171 9.96 3.56 9.27
C GLN A 171 9.98 3.86 7.76
N LEU A 172 8.85 3.66 7.05
CA LEU A 172 8.80 3.84 5.61
C LEU A 172 8.92 5.33 5.27
N THR A 173 9.97 5.67 4.52
CA THR A 173 10.22 7.03 4.02
C THR A 173 9.82 7.19 2.57
N THR A 174 9.86 6.10 1.77
CA THR A 174 9.54 6.13 0.35
C THR A 174 8.54 5.04 -0.01
N LEU A 175 7.38 5.46 -0.54
CA LEU A 175 6.36 4.58 -1.11
C LEU A 175 6.11 4.96 -2.56
N GLU A 176 6.41 4.04 -3.48
CA GLU A 176 6.19 4.24 -4.91
C GLU A 176 5.08 3.32 -5.43
N MET A 177 3.96 3.88 -5.87
CA MET A 177 2.79 3.19 -6.43
C MET A 177 2.32 3.85 -7.73
N SER A 178 3.25 4.33 -8.54
CA SER A 178 2.96 4.93 -9.83
C SER A 178 2.53 3.86 -10.84
N GLN A 179 1.56 4.20 -11.69
CA GLN A 179 1.08 3.31 -12.76
C GLN A 179 0.57 1.96 -12.24
N CYS A 180 -0.19 1.98 -11.13
CA CYS A 180 -0.77 0.79 -10.52
C CYS A 180 -2.24 0.52 -10.86
N GLU A 181 -2.85 1.31 -11.77
CA GLU A 181 -4.29 1.26 -12.05
C GLU A 181 -5.18 1.57 -10.84
N LEU A 182 -4.65 2.27 -9.85
CA LEU A 182 -5.36 2.59 -8.61
C LEU A 182 -6.57 3.49 -8.88
N VAL A 183 -7.76 3.01 -8.53
CA VAL A 183 -9.05 3.70 -8.76
C VAL A 183 -9.54 4.38 -7.48
N SER A 184 -9.27 3.78 -6.31
CA SER A 184 -9.73 4.31 -5.03
C SER A 184 -8.75 4.07 -3.90
N ILE A 185 -8.75 5.00 -2.96
CA ILE A 185 -8.01 4.93 -1.70
C ILE A 185 -9.04 5.04 -0.58
N GLU A 186 -9.03 4.11 0.36
CA GLU A 186 -9.89 4.18 1.54
C GLU A 186 -9.36 5.20 2.56
N TYR A 187 -10.27 5.74 3.36
CA TYR A 187 -9.91 6.56 4.52
C TYR A 187 -8.99 5.76 5.46
N GLY A 188 -7.85 6.35 5.83
CA GLY A 188 -6.86 5.72 6.70
C GLY A 188 -5.99 4.65 6.01
N ALA A 189 -5.99 4.59 4.69
CA ALA A 189 -5.12 3.69 3.93
C ALA A 189 -3.62 3.85 4.24
N PHE A 190 -3.18 5.08 4.50
CA PHE A 190 -1.79 5.43 4.82
C PHE A 190 -1.51 5.50 6.33
N ASN A 191 -2.41 5.00 7.18
CA ASN A 191 -2.18 4.95 8.62
C ASN A 191 -0.86 4.23 8.93
N GLY A 192 -0.14 4.72 9.94
CA GLY A 192 1.14 4.17 10.37
C GLY A 192 2.36 4.74 9.66
N LEU A 193 2.21 5.39 8.49
CA LEU A 193 3.32 5.98 7.73
C LEU A 193 3.83 7.31 8.32
N GLN A 194 4.39 7.25 9.53
CA GLN A 194 4.80 8.43 10.31
C GLN A 194 6.07 9.11 9.79
N SER A 195 6.95 8.35 9.14
CA SER A 195 8.23 8.82 8.61
C SER A 195 8.22 9.07 7.10
N LEU A 196 7.03 9.11 6.47
CA LEU A 196 6.93 9.19 5.02
C LEU A 196 7.42 10.55 4.49
N GLU A 197 8.37 10.50 3.57
CA GLU A 197 8.98 11.66 2.92
C GLU A 197 8.57 11.75 1.44
N TRP A 198 8.42 10.61 0.78
CA TRP A 198 8.12 10.50 -0.65
C TRP A 198 6.96 9.54 -0.91
N LEU A 199 5.92 10.06 -1.56
CA LEU A 199 4.79 9.27 -2.04
C LEU A 199 4.59 9.48 -3.54
N ARG A 200 4.65 8.41 -4.32
CA ARG A 200 4.35 8.48 -5.76
C ARG A 200 3.04 7.76 -6.09
N LEU A 201 2.06 8.51 -6.60
CA LEU A 201 0.73 8.02 -6.99
C LEU A 201 0.37 8.43 -8.43
N ASP A 202 1.34 8.92 -9.20
CA ASP A 202 1.12 9.36 -10.57
C ASP A 202 0.81 8.19 -11.54
N GLY A 203 0.11 8.49 -12.63
CA GLY A 203 -0.21 7.48 -13.64
C GLY A 203 -1.28 6.46 -13.21
N ASN A 204 -2.10 6.80 -12.22
CA ASN A 204 -3.21 5.97 -11.75
C ASN A 204 -4.56 6.44 -12.33
N GLN A 205 -5.66 5.90 -11.80
CA GLN A 205 -7.03 6.17 -12.24
C GLN A 205 -7.85 6.86 -11.14
N LEU A 206 -7.19 7.57 -10.22
CA LEU A 206 -7.84 8.23 -9.10
C LEU A 206 -8.71 9.39 -9.61
N THR A 207 -9.90 9.52 -9.03
CA THR A 207 -10.82 10.63 -9.31
C THR A 207 -10.84 11.67 -8.19
N TYR A 208 -10.60 11.24 -6.95
CA TYR A 208 -10.38 12.09 -5.78
C TYR A 208 -9.61 11.28 -4.73
N VAL A 209 -9.08 11.94 -3.72
CA VAL A 209 -8.56 11.29 -2.51
C VAL A 209 -9.45 11.69 -1.34
N PRO A 210 -9.90 10.76 -0.47
CA PRO A 210 -10.75 11.13 0.65
C PRO A 210 -10.10 12.16 1.55
N ASP A 211 -10.93 12.96 2.21
CA ASP A 211 -10.47 13.92 3.20
C ASP A 211 -9.64 13.23 4.29
N MET A 212 -8.68 13.96 4.85
CA MET A 212 -7.78 13.49 5.90
C MET A 212 -6.92 12.26 5.53
N THR A 213 -6.85 11.89 4.25
CA THR A 213 -5.96 10.81 3.76
C THR A 213 -4.59 11.33 3.31
N LEU A 214 -4.53 12.56 2.79
CA LEU A 214 -3.29 13.25 2.38
C LEU A 214 -2.56 14.11 3.42
N PRO A 215 -3.05 14.38 4.66
CA PRO A 215 -2.19 14.89 5.72
C PRO A 215 -1.31 13.76 6.25
N LEU A 216 -0.53 13.17 5.35
CA LEU A 216 0.68 12.43 5.63
C LEU A 216 1.59 13.44 6.32
N GLY A 217 2.10 13.11 7.51
CA GLY A 217 2.66 14.06 8.48
C GLY A 217 3.68 15.06 7.91
N GLY A 218 4.02 16.09 8.69
CA GLY A 218 4.78 17.27 8.26
C GLY A 218 6.21 17.06 7.70
N ASN A 219 6.65 15.83 7.47
CA ASN A 219 7.94 15.47 6.87
C ASN A 219 7.85 15.16 5.36
N LEU A 220 6.67 15.25 4.73
CA LEU A 220 6.55 14.97 3.30
C LEU A 220 7.35 15.99 2.48
N HIS A 221 8.31 15.50 1.70
CA HIS A 221 9.19 16.28 0.83
C HIS A 221 8.80 16.17 -0.65
N GLY A 222 8.08 15.10 -1.01
CA GLY A 222 7.57 14.95 -2.37
C GLY A 222 6.33 14.09 -2.45
N LEU A 223 5.39 14.56 -3.27
CA LEU A 223 4.20 13.83 -3.67
C LEU A 223 4.09 13.92 -5.19
N THR A 224 3.61 12.87 -5.86
CA THR A 224 3.22 12.96 -7.28
C THR A 224 1.78 12.50 -7.46
N LEU A 225 0.95 13.39 -8.01
CA LEU A 225 -0.48 13.15 -8.27
C LEU A 225 -0.89 13.35 -9.73
N HIS A 226 0.03 13.75 -10.60
CA HIS A 226 -0.27 13.96 -12.03
C HIS A 226 -0.67 12.65 -12.72
N ASN A 227 -1.16 12.75 -13.96
CA ASN A 227 -1.60 11.58 -14.75
C ASN A 227 -2.63 10.70 -14.01
N ASN A 228 -3.61 11.33 -13.37
CA ASN A 228 -4.77 10.68 -12.78
C ASN A 228 -6.05 11.27 -13.40
N SER A 229 -7.19 10.61 -13.20
CA SER A 229 -8.48 11.01 -13.77
C SER A 229 -9.29 11.91 -12.82
N TRP A 230 -8.65 12.98 -12.32
CA TRP A 230 -9.23 13.84 -11.28
C TRP A 230 -10.59 14.41 -11.67
N MET A 231 -11.59 14.15 -10.85
CA MET A 231 -12.93 14.74 -10.92
C MET A 231 -12.94 16.00 -10.06
N CYS A 232 -12.91 17.16 -10.71
CA CYS A 232 -12.93 18.47 -10.09
C CYS A 232 -14.35 18.89 -9.69
N ASP A 233 -14.92 18.15 -8.73
CA ASP A 233 -16.15 18.47 -8.02
C ASP A 233 -15.83 18.87 -6.56
N CYS A 234 -16.86 18.96 -5.71
CA CYS A 234 -16.70 19.34 -4.32
C CYS A 234 -15.82 18.39 -3.48
N ARG A 235 -15.70 17.12 -3.85
CA ARG A 235 -14.90 16.13 -3.11
C ARG A 235 -13.41 16.39 -3.25
N LEU A 236 -12.99 17.13 -4.27
CA LEU A 236 -11.60 17.47 -4.52
C LEU A 236 -11.12 18.69 -3.70
N ARG A 237 -12.03 19.39 -3.00
CA ARG A 237 -11.70 20.60 -2.22
C ARG A 237 -10.61 20.37 -1.17
N PRO A 238 -10.62 19.29 -0.35
CA PRO A 238 -9.55 19.06 0.63
C PRO A 238 -8.18 18.85 -0.03
N MET A 239 -8.13 18.09 -1.12
CA MET A 239 -6.89 17.91 -1.90
C MET A 239 -6.42 19.23 -2.51
N GLN A 240 -7.31 20.08 -3.02
CA GLN A 240 -6.94 21.39 -3.52
C GLN A 240 -6.34 22.28 -2.41
N ALA A 241 -6.96 22.30 -1.23
CA ALA A 241 -6.43 23.04 -0.08
C ALA A 241 -5.03 22.53 0.27
N TRP A 242 -4.87 21.20 0.38
CA TRP A 242 -3.57 20.58 0.62
C TRP A 242 -2.52 20.98 -0.44
N LEU A 243 -2.88 20.98 -1.73
CA LEU A 243 -1.96 21.39 -2.81
C LEU A 243 -1.54 22.86 -2.69
N LYS A 244 -2.42 23.75 -2.22
CA LYS A 244 -2.10 25.17 -2.02
C LYS A 244 -1.19 25.38 -0.81
N ASP A 245 -1.47 24.67 0.27
CA ASP A 245 -0.78 24.84 1.55
C ASP A 245 0.57 24.10 1.60
N SER A 246 0.65 22.95 0.94
CA SER A 246 1.80 22.03 1.03
C SER A 246 2.81 22.20 -0.12
N ALA A 247 2.44 22.87 -1.22
CA ALA A 247 3.35 23.11 -2.36
C ALA A 247 4.73 23.70 -1.98
N PRO A 248 4.87 24.57 -0.95
CA PRO A 248 6.18 25.05 -0.52
C PRO A 248 7.05 23.98 0.18
N ALA A 249 6.43 23.00 0.84
CA ALA A 249 7.13 21.97 1.62
C ALA A 249 7.37 20.67 0.82
N ALA A 250 6.47 20.36 -0.12
CA ALA A 250 6.51 19.17 -0.97
C ALA A 250 6.29 19.55 -2.45
N PRO A 251 7.31 20.12 -3.14
CA PRO A 251 7.18 20.55 -4.53
C PRO A 251 6.80 19.36 -5.42
N GLN A 252 5.82 19.59 -6.30
CA GLN A 252 5.40 18.61 -7.30
C GLN A 252 6.33 18.65 -8.50
N GLU A 253 6.83 17.50 -8.97
CA GLU A 253 7.55 17.42 -10.26
C GLU A 253 6.65 17.87 -11.42
N SER A 254 5.36 17.52 -11.36
CA SER A 254 4.33 17.95 -12.30
C SER A 254 3.01 18.16 -11.57
N GLU A 255 2.32 19.26 -11.90
CA GLU A 255 1.06 19.65 -11.28
C GLU A 255 -0.11 18.77 -11.76
N PRO A 256 -1.02 18.35 -10.86
CA PRO A 256 -2.20 17.60 -11.25
C PRO A 256 -3.26 18.53 -11.86
N VAL A 257 -3.89 18.04 -12.94
CA VAL A 257 -4.93 18.76 -13.69
C VAL A 257 -6.27 18.04 -13.60
N CYS A 258 -7.36 18.78 -13.78
CA CYS A 258 -8.70 18.22 -13.86
C CYS A 258 -8.88 17.40 -15.14
N HIS A 259 -9.40 16.18 -15.01
CA HIS A 259 -9.84 15.38 -16.16
C HIS A 259 -11.32 15.65 -16.49
N ALA A 260 -12.13 15.77 -15.44
CA ALA A 260 -13.56 16.04 -15.49
C ALA A 260 -13.95 17.06 -14.40
N PRO A 261 -15.12 17.71 -14.51
CA PRO A 261 -16.02 17.73 -15.66
C PRO A 261 -15.41 18.48 -16.85
N SER A 262 -16.01 18.36 -18.05
CA SER A 262 -15.49 18.95 -19.29
C SER A 262 -15.22 20.47 -19.19
N ARG A 263 -16.01 21.22 -18.41
CA ARG A 263 -15.81 22.66 -18.19
C ARG A 263 -14.52 23.02 -17.44
N LEU A 264 -13.95 22.06 -16.71
CA LEU A 264 -12.70 22.22 -15.94
C LEU A 264 -11.54 21.44 -16.52
N ARG A 265 -11.74 20.67 -17.59
CA ARG A 265 -10.70 19.82 -18.18
C ARG A 265 -9.41 20.60 -18.44
N ASP A 266 -8.29 19.94 -18.15
CA ASP A 266 -6.91 20.43 -18.29
C ASP A 266 -6.55 21.65 -17.42
N LYS A 267 -7.46 22.16 -16.59
CA LYS A 267 -7.14 23.19 -15.61
C LYS A 267 -6.34 22.59 -14.46
N GLN A 268 -5.26 23.26 -14.07
CA GLN A 268 -4.50 22.90 -12.86
C GLN A 268 -5.38 23.01 -11.62
N ILE A 269 -5.44 21.94 -10.83
CA ILE A 269 -6.36 21.83 -9.68
C ILE A 269 -6.14 22.98 -8.71
N LYS A 270 -4.88 23.34 -8.43
CA LYS A 270 -4.52 24.45 -7.54
C LYS A 270 -5.10 25.82 -7.95
N HIS A 271 -5.40 26.03 -9.23
CA HIS A 271 -5.88 27.31 -9.77
C HIS A 271 -7.40 27.35 -10.04
N VAL A 272 -8.12 26.25 -9.85
CA VAL A 272 -9.58 26.23 -10.00
C VAL A 272 -10.23 27.05 -8.86
N LYS A 273 -11.23 27.88 -9.16
CA LYS A 273 -11.98 28.61 -8.13
C LYS A 273 -12.72 27.63 -7.23
N LEU A 274 -12.82 27.92 -5.93
CA LEU A 274 -13.44 26.98 -5.00
C LEU A 274 -14.93 26.74 -5.33
N ASP A 275 -15.64 27.77 -5.77
CA ASP A 275 -17.05 27.66 -6.21
C ASP A 275 -17.20 26.84 -7.49
N ASP A 276 -16.15 26.78 -8.33
CA ASP A 276 -16.13 25.92 -9.50
C ASP A 276 -15.95 24.44 -9.11
N LEU A 277 -15.38 24.12 -7.95
CA LEU A 277 -15.36 22.76 -7.40
C LEU A 277 -16.70 22.45 -6.72
N ALA A 278 -17.73 22.32 -7.55
CA ALA A 278 -19.11 22.08 -7.12
C ALA A 278 -19.55 20.62 -7.37
N CYS A 279 -20.38 20.09 -6.49
CA CYS A 279 -21.09 18.83 -6.67
C CYS A 279 -22.54 19.09 -7.08
N LEU A 280 -23.15 18.12 -7.77
CA LEU A 280 -24.59 18.12 -8.00
C LEU A 280 -25.34 18.09 -6.65
N PRO A 281 -26.39 18.91 -6.48
CA PRO A 281 -27.20 18.89 -5.28
C PRO A 281 -27.92 17.54 -5.15
N GLN A 282 -27.86 16.93 -3.97
CA GLN A 282 -28.72 15.83 -3.59
C GLN A 282 -29.99 16.42 -2.97
N VAL A 283 -31.15 16.15 -3.57
CA VAL A 283 -32.44 16.68 -3.15
C VAL A 283 -33.29 15.52 -2.65
N SER A 284 -33.82 15.64 -1.44
CA SER A 284 -34.79 14.73 -0.84
C SER A 284 -36.03 15.52 -0.45
N VAL A 285 -37.18 15.11 -0.97
CA VAL A 285 -38.49 15.71 -0.74
C VAL A 285 -39.49 14.61 -0.40
N ASP A 286 -40.50 14.94 0.39
CA ASP A 286 -41.62 14.04 0.65
C ASP A 286 -42.56 14.03 -0.58
N ASP A 287 -42.79 12.85 -1.15
CA ASP A 287 -43.51 12.70 -2.43
C ASP A 287 -45.03 12.92 -2.29
N GLU A 288 -45.61 12.60 -1.13
CA GLU A 288 -47.04 12.75 -0.85
C GLU A 288 -47.29 13.00 0.63
N ILE A 289 -48.13 13.99 0.95
CA ILE A 289 -48.53 14.31 2.33
C ILE A 289 -50.05 14.36 2.37
N VAL A 290 -50.66 13.46 3.15
CA VAL A 290 -52.09 13.45 3.42
C VAL A 290 -52.35 14.15 4.74
N VAL A 291 -53.11 15.23 4.70
CA VAL A 291 -53.45 16.05 5.88
C VAL A 291 -54.94 16.22 6.00
N GLU A 292 -55.41 16.36 7.24
CA GLU A 292 -56.80 16.69 7.53
C GLU A 292 -57.10 18.16 7.23
N GLU A 293 -58.36 18.46 6.95
CA GLU A 293 -58.82 19.81 6.68
C GLU A 293 -58.54 20.73 7.89
N ASN A 294 -57.94 21.89 7.63
CA ASN A 294 -57.47 22.86 8.63
C ASN A 294 -56.26 22.43 9.49
N ALA A 295 -55.57 21.34 9.13
CA ALA A 295 -54.27 21.02 9.73
C ALA A 295 -53.16 21.92 9.18
N ASN A 296 -52.15 22.21 10.01
CA ASN A 296 -50.92 22.84 9.56
C ASN A 296 -50.01 21.80 8.91
N VAL A 297 -49.41 22.15 7.78
CA VAL A 297 -48.50 21.27 7.05
C VAL A 297 -47.12 21.91 6.97
N THR A 298 -46.10 21.12 7.26
CA THR A 298 -44.70 21.49 7.03
C THR A 298 -44.20 20.70 5.83
N LEU A 299 -43.80 21.41 4.77
CA LEU A 299 -43.11 20.80 3.64
C LEU A 299 -41.61 20.90 3.89
N GLN A 300 -40.91 19.78 3.77
CA GLN A 300 -39.47 19.70 3.96
C GLN A 300 -38.78 19.35 2.64
N CYS A 301 -37.81 20.19 2.24
CA CYS A 301 -36.93 19.93 1.11
C CYS A 301 -35.50 19.91 1.63
N ASN A 302 -34.95 18.71 1.81
CA ASN A 302 -33.59 18.53 2.26
C ASN A 302 -32.66 18.57 1.05
N VAL A 303 -31.89 19.66 0.91
CA VAL A 303 -30.92 19.82 -0.17
C VAL A 303 -29.50 19.81 0.38
N TYR A 304 -28.72 18.79 0.02
CA TYR A 304 -27.29 18.79 0.24
C TYR A 304 -26.59 19.23 -1.04
N ALA A 305 -25.99 20.41 -1.03
CA ALA A 305 -25.29 20.98 -2.19
C ALA A 305 -23.97 21.60 -1.76
N VAL A 306 -22.96 21.48 -2.62
CA VAL A 306 -21.68 22.15 -2.44
C VAL A 306 -21.32 22.86 -3.74
N PRO A 307 -21.28 24.21 -3.81
CA PRO A 307 -21.63 25.15 -2.75
C PRO A 307 -23.11 25.08 -2.36
N MET A 308 -23.49 25.73 -1.25
CA MET A 308 -24.88 25.75 -0.77
C MET A 308 -25.82 26.20 -1.88
N ALA A 309 -26.87 25.42 -2.12
CA ALA A 309 -27.89 25.74 -3.10
C ALA A 309 -28.89 26.73 -2.51
N THR A 310 -29.54 27.51 -3.38
CA THR A 310 -30.70 28.31 -3.00
C THR A 310 -31.96 27.49 -3.25
N VAL A 311 -32.77 27.27 -2.22
CA VAL A 311 -34.06 26.59 -2.32
C VAL A 311 -35.17 27.61 -2.53
N SER A 312 -36.13 27.31 -3.41
CA SER A 312 -37.29 28.15 -3.64
C SER A 312 -38.55 27.30 -3.77
N TRP A 313 -39.60 27.67 -3.07
CA TRP A 313 -40.90 26.99 -3.10
C TRP A 313 -41.85 27.69 -4.08
N TRP A 314 -42.63 26.89 -4.80
CA TRP A 314 -43.61 27.35 -5.79
C TRP A 314 -44.94 26.63 -5.57
N ILE A 315 -46.05 27.38 -5.50
CA ILE A 315 -47.41 26.84 -5.39
C ILE A 315 -48.22 27.41 -6.56
N ASN A 316 -48.85 26.54 -7.36
CA ASN A 316 -49.65 26.94 -8.52
C ASN A 316 -48.95 27.91 -9.50
N GLY A 317 -47.61 27.85 -9.59
CA GLY A 317 -46.81 28.72 -10.46
C GLY A 317 -46.37 30.04 -9.82
N GLU A 318 -46.74 30.33 -8.57
CA GLU A 318 -46.30 31.50 -7.82
C GLU A 318 -45.23 31.13 -6.78
N LYS A 319 -44.20 31.96 -6.67
CA LYS A 319 -43.10 31.76 -5.71
C LYS A 319 -43.56 32.13 -4.29
N CYS A 320 -43.34 31.24 -3.34
CA CYS A 320 -43.68 31.45 -1.92
C CYS A 320 -42.63 32.28 -1.18
N ASP A 321 -43.08 33.09 -0.21
CA ASP A 321 -42.21 33.83 0.72
C ASP A 321 -41.86 32.93 1.92
N THR A 322 -40.60 32.52 2.04
CA THR A 322 -40.12 31.66 3.14
C THR A 322 -39.60 32.50 4.32
N GLN A 323 -39.87 32.04 5.55
CA GLN A 323 -39.39 32.65 6.80
C GLN A 323 -38.54 31.66 7.64
N SER A 324 -37.39 31.18 7.15
CA SER A 324 -36.32 30.68 8.04
C SER A 324 -35.08 30.23 7.28
N GLU A 325 -33.91 30.44 7.90
CA GLU A 325 -32.58 29.97 7.48
C GLU A 325 -32.37 28.44 7.62
N ASN A 326 -33.42 27.69 8.00
CA ASN A 326 -33.54 26.25 7.81
C ASN A 326 -34.72 26.04 6.84
N ASP A 327 -34.51 25.35 5.71
CA ASP A 327 -35.43 25.29 4.55
C ASP A 327 -36.73 24.47 4.78
N SER A 328 -37.38 24.69 5.91
CA SER A 328 -38.74 24.24 6.24
C SER A 328 -39.75 25.32 5.88
N PHE A 329 -40.77 24.99 5.09
CA PHE A 329 -41.89 25.88 4.79
C PHE A 329 -43.14 25.43 5.56
N ILE A 330 -43.74 26.32 6.35
CA ILE A 330 -44.97 26.06 7.10
C ILE A 330 -46.12 26.72 6.34
N ILE A 331 -47.08 25.92 5.88
CA ILE A 331 -48.36 26.42 5.37
C ILE A 331 -49.31 26.47 6.56
N SER A 332 -49.59 27.67 7.06
CA SER A 332 -50.74 27.92 7.92
C SER A 332 -51.96 28.08 7.02
N SER A 333 -52.93 27.16 7.16
CA SER A 333 -54.24 27.14 6.47
C SER A 333 -54.20 27.08 4.93
N ILE A 334 -54.65 25.96 4.37
CA ILE A 334 -54.96 25.82 2.93
C ILE A 334 -56.37 26.36 2.70
N PRO A 335 -56.59 27.50 2.02
CA PRO A 335 -57.91 27.91 1.60
C PRO A 335 -58.28 27.10 0.35
N PHE A 336 -59.45 26.47 0.39
CA PHE A 336 -60.09 25.73 -0.71
C PHE A 336 -59.73 26.22 -2.12
N VAL A 337 -59.30 25.29 -2.97
CA VAL A 337 -59.63 25.32 -4.41
C VAL A 337 -60.76 24.31 -4.60
N LYS A 338 -61.86 24.80 -5.18
CA LYS A 338 -63.07 24.02 -5.45
C LYS A 338 -62.95 23.26 -6.76
#